data_AF-A0A6P5ESL3-F1
#
_entry.id   AF-A0A6P5ESL3-F1
#
_cell.length_a   1.000
_cell.length_b   1.000
_cell.length_c   1.000
_cell.angle_alpha   90.00
_cell.angle_beta   90.00
_cell.angle_gamma   90.00
#
_symmetry.space_group_name_H-M   'P 1'
#
loop_
_entity.id
_entity.type
_entity.pdbx_description
1 polymer ?
#
loop_
_entity_poly.entity_id
_entity_poly.type
_entity_poly.pdbx_seq_one_letter_code
_entity_poly.pdbx_strand_id
1 'polypeptide(L)'
;MATNSTLRLALSVAFLGSLAFIFGVVAENKKPASGTIIHGKGVVICKFPNDPTVALGSLSIVALVATAIVGHFAVFFPYKGKSVPQEVLFRSTSLAVFFFIAEIVSALALGMMMWATITEGLHISRNVHHDLSTQCPTAKTGLFGGAAFLALDAALFWLVCQMLTINARADYLDENDPKGEYGQVYSAEYESNGAAPKV
;
A
#
# COMPACT_ATOMS: atom_id res chain seq x y z
N MET A 1 3.66 -6.56 -26.73
CA MET A 1 3.18 -7.59 -25.76
C MET A 1 3.85 -7.52 -24.38
N ALA A 2 4.93 -6.75 -24.18
CA ALA A 2 5.60 -6.53 -22.88
C ALA A 2 4.71 -5.91 -21.80
N THR A 3 3.85 -5.00 -22.22
CA THR A 3 3.05 -4.13 -21.37
C THR A 3 1.93 -4.86 -20.64
N ASN A 4 1.46 -6.01 -21.13
CA ASN A 4 0.27 -6.66 -20.56
C ASN A 4 0.52 -7.24 -19.16
N SER A 5 1.64 -7.96 -18.95
CA SER A 5 1.92 -8.57 -17.64
C SER A 5 2.29 -7.54 -16.58
N THR A 6 3.09 -6.54 -16.94
CA THR A 6 3.49 -5.47 -16.01
C THR A 6 2.32 -4.58 -15.66
N LEU A 7 1.48 -4.21 -16.64
CA LEU A 7 0.25 -3.47 -16.40
C LEU A 7 -0.72 -4.24 -15.52
N ARG A 8 -0.87 -5.56 -15.71
CA ARG A 8 -1.71 -6.41 -14.85
C ARG A 8 -1.25 -6.37 -13.40
N LEU A 9 0.06 -6.49 -13.17
CA LEU A 9 0.63 -6.40 -11.82
C LEU A 9 0.41 -5.00 -11.22
N ALA A 10 0.63 -3.94 -12.01
CA ALA A 10 0.37 -2.56 -11.58
C ALA A 10 -1.09 -2.35 -11.17
N LEU A 11 -2.03 -2.79 -12.03
CA LEU A 11 -3.45 -2.70 -11.77
C LEU A 11 -3.86 -3.52 -10.54
N SER A 12 -3.26 -4.70 -10.33
CA SER A 12 -3.53 -5.50 -9.14
C SER A 12 -3.00 -4.85 -7.85
N VAL A 13 -1.81 -4.24 -7.87
CA VAL A 13 -1.29 -3.47 -6.72
C VAL A 13 -2.19 -2.27 -6.42
N ALA A 14 -2.58 -1.51 -7.45
CA ALA A 14 -3.47 -0.36 -7.29
C ALA A 14 -4.85 -0.76 -6.77
N PHE A 15 -5.42 -1.85 -7.29
CA PHE A 15 -6.72 -2.36 -6.87
C PHE A 15 -6.68 -2.89 -5.43
N LEU A 16 -5.71 -3.74 -5.09
CA LEU A 16 -5.58 -4.30 -3.74
C LEU A 16 -5.22 -3.21 -2.71
N GLY A 17 -4.34 -2.27 -3.07
CA GLY A 17 -3.97 -1.14 -2.23
C GLY A 17 -5.14 -0.20 -1.95
N SER A 18 -5.94 0.11 -2.98
CA SER A 18 -7.17 0.91 -2.80
C SER A 18 -8.22 0.19 -1.97
N LEU A 19 -8.38 -1.13 -2.12
CA LEU A 19 -9.25 -1.93 -1.23
C LEU A 19 -8.77 -1.89 0.22
N ALA A 20 -7.46 -2.06 0.46
CA ALA A 20 -6.88 -1.98 1.79
C ALA A 20 -7.19 -0.62 2.44
N PHE A 21 -6.98 0.47 1.70
CA PHE A 21 -7.31 1.82 2.13
C PHE A 21 -8.81 2.00 2.44
N ILE A 22 -9.70 1.63 1.50
CA ILE A 22 -11.15 1.80 1.66
C ILE A 22 -11.65 1.03 2.87
N PHE A 23 -11.27 -0.24 3.02
CA PHE A 23 -11.69 -1.05 4.15
C PHE A 23 -11.18 -0.49 5.48
N GLY A 24 -9.95 0.02 5.53
CA GLY A 24 -9.40 0.66 6.74
C GLY A 24 -10.12 1.95 7.11
N VAL A 25 -10.42 2.82 6.14
CA VAL A 25 -11.17 4.06 6.38
C VAL A 25 -12.62 3.77 6.78
N VAL A 26 -13.27 2.78 6.16
CA VAL A 26 -14.64 2.39 6.54
C VAL A 26 -14.66 1.75 7.92
N ALA A 27 -13.63 0.95 8.28
CA ALA A 27 -13.47 0.41 9.63
C ALA A 27 -13.41 1.54 10.67
N GLU A 28 -12.60 2.58 10.43
CA GLU A 28 -12.51 3.75 11.30
C GLU A 28 -13.86 4.46 11.45
N ASN A 29 -14.58 4.70 10.34
CA ASN A 29 -15.86 5.42 10.35
C ASN A 29 -17.01 4.64 10.98
N LYS A 30 -17.00 3.31 10.88
CA LYS A 30 -18.05 2.44 11.43
C LYS A 30 -17.80 2.06 12.89
N LYS A 31 -16.65 2.41 13.44
CA LYS A 31 -16.27 2.10 14.80
C LYS A 31 -17.10 2.92 15.81
N PRO A 32 -17.68 2.29 16.85
CA PRO A 32 -18.37 3.01 17.91
C PRO A 32 -17.39 3.79 18.81
N ALA A 33 -17.83 4.96 19.30
CA ALA A 33 -17.02 5.80 20.20
C ALA A 33 -16.77 5.13 21.56
N SER A 34 -17.74 4.36 22.07
CA SER A 34 -17.63 3.58 23.31
C SER A 34 -18.69 2.47 23.35
N GLY A 35 -18.45 1.44 24.17
CA GLY A 35 -19.44 0.43 24.51
C GLY A 35 -20.45 0.95 25.53
N THR A 36 -21.64 0.34 25.57
CA THR A 36 -22.65 0.65 26.60
C THR A 36 -22.40 -0.18 27.87
N ILE A 37 -22.44 0.49 29.02
CA ILE A 37 -22.22 -0.12 30.34
C ILE A 37 -23.56 -0.71 30.82
N ILE A 38 -23.56 -2.01 31.13
CA ILE A 38 -24.69 -2.68 31.78
C ILE A 38 -24.22 -3.19 33.14
N HIS A 39 -24.78 -2.63 34.22
CA HIS A 39 -24.46 -3.07 35.58
C HIS A 39 -25.16 -4.40 35.90
N GLY A 40 -24.38 -5.44 36.16
CA GLY A 40 -24.84 -6.72 36.70
C GLY A 40 -24.55 -6.84 38.20
N LYS A 41 -24.96 -7.96 38.83
CA LYS A 41 -24.66 -8.25 40.24
C LYS A 41 -23.15 -8.45 40.44
N GLY A 42 -22.43 -7.39 40.81
CA GLY A 42 -20.99 -7.44 41.08
C GLY A 42 -20.10 -7.52 39.83
N VAL A 43 -20.65 -7.26 38.64
CA VAL A 43 -19.93 -7.23 37.37
C VAL A 43 -20.44 -6.10 36.48
N VAL A 44 -19.56 -5.55 35.64
CA VAL A 44 -19.91 -4.64 34.55
C VAL A 44 -19.82 -5.41 33.24
N ILE A 45 -20.91 -5.40 32.47
CA ILE A 45 -20.96 -6.01 31.15
C ILE A 45 -20.92 -4.90 30.11
N CYS A 46 -19.91 -4.94 29.25
CA CYS A 46 -19.75 -4.03 28.12
C CYS A 46 -20.49 -4.56 26.91
N LYS A 47 -21.61 -3.92 26.55
CA LYS A 47 -22.32 -4.26 25.32
C LYS A 47 -21.85 -3.35 24.20
N PHE A 48 -21.11 -3.94 23.26
CA PHE A 48 -20.74 -3.31 22.01
C PHE A 48 -21.85 -3.55 20.97
N PRO A 49 -22.21 -2.55 20.14
CA PRO A 49 -23.12 -2.76 19.01
C PRO A 49 -22.47 -3.74 18.02
N ASN A 50 -23.27 -4.39 17.16
CA ASN A 50 -22.72 -5.20 16.08
C ASN A 50 -22.05 -4.28 15.05
N ASP A 51 -20.76 -3.99 15.24
CA ASP A 51 -19.97 -3.20 14.31
C ASP A 51 -19.09 -4.11 13.43
N PRO A 52 -18.97 -3.82 12.13
CA PRO A 52 -18.17 -4.61 11.20
C PRO A 52 -16.67 -4.26 11.27
N THR A 53 -16.21 -3.51 12.28
CA THR A 53 -14.85 -2.93 12.33
C THR A 53 -13.77 -4.01 12.27
N VAL A 54 -13.92 -5.09 13.04
CA VAL A 54 -12.96 -6.21 13.06
C VAL A 54 -12.91 -6.93 11.71
N ALA A 55 -14.08 -7.12 11.07
CA ALA A 55 -14.15 -7.76 9.75
C ALA A 55 -13.52 -6.88 8.67
N LEU A 56 -13.81 -5.58 8.66
CA LEU A 56 -13.21 -4.63 7.72
C LEU A 56 -11.70 -4.45 7.95
N GLY A 57 -11.27 -4.40 9.21
CA GLY A 57 -9.86 -4.38 9.59
C GLY A 57 -9.10 -5.60 9.09
N SER A 58 -9.67 -6.80 9.27
CA SER A 58 -9.06 -8.04 8.77
C SER A 58 -9.03 -8.12 7.24
N LEU A 59 -10.10 -7.70 6.54
CA LEU A 59 -10.10 -7.61 5.08
C LEU A 59 -9.03 -6.64 4.56
N SER A 60 -8.86 -5.50 5.22
CA SER A 60 -7.81 -4.54 4.88
C SER A 60 -6.41 -5.12 5.09
N ILE A 61 -6.17 -5.86 6.18
CA ILE A 61 -4.91 -6.59 6.43
C ILE A 61 -4.62 -7.58 5.29
N VAL A 62 -5.60 -8.39 4.90
CA VAL A 62 -5.44 -9.37 3.82
C VAL A 62 -5.12 -8.67 2.50
N ALA A 63 -5.83 -7.58 2.18
CA ALA A 63 -5.59 -6.80 0.97
C ALA A 63 -4.20 -6.15 0.97
N LEU A 64 -3.73 -5.62 2.11
CA LEU A 64 -2.39 -5.06 2.28
C LEU A 64 -1.31 -6.13 2.06
N VAL A 65 -1.45 -7.30 2.69
CA VAL A 65 -0.50 -8.41 2.53
C VAL A 65 -0.47 -8.87 1.07
N ALA A 66 -1.63 -9.01 0.43
CA ALA A 66 -1.70 -9.34 -0.99
C ALA A 66 -1.02 -8.27 -1.86
N THR A 67 -1.20 -6.99 -1.54
CA THR A 67 -0.55 -5.86 -2.24
C THR A 67 0.98 -5.97 -2.13
N ALA A 68 1.50 -6.21 -0.92
CA ALA A 68 2.93 -6.37 -0.71
C ALA A 68 3.49 -7.57 -1.46
N ILE A 69 2.82 -8.73 -1.40
CA ILE A 69 3.21 -9.93 -2.16
C ILE A 69 3.29 -9.63 -3.66
N VAL A 70 2.24 -9.05 -4.24
CA VAL A 70 2.22 -8.69 -5.66
C VAL A 70 3.30 -7.65 -5.99
N GLY A 71 3.55 -6.68 -5.11
CA GLY A 71 4.62 -5.69 -5.25
C GLY A 71 6.01 -6.34 -5.30
N HIS A 72 6.30 -7.27 -4.39
CA HIS A 72 7.51 -8.10 -4.43
C HIS A 72 7.63 -8.88 -5.72
N PHE A 73 6.57 -9.58 -6.11
CA PHE A 73 6.54 -10.31 -7.38
C PHE A 73 6.80 -9.37 -8.56
N ALA A 74 6.26 -8.15 -8.56
CA ALA A 74 6.49 -7.19 -9.63
C ALA A 74 7.96 -6.75 -9.75
N VAL A 75 8.71 -6.71 -8.64
CA VAL A 75 10.13 -6.34 -8.58
C VAL A 75 11.04 -7.49 -9.02
N PHE A 76 10.73 -8.74 -8.63
CA PHE A 76 11.61 -9.89 -8.86
C PHE A 76 11.25 -10.77 -10.06
N PHE A 77 9.99 -10.79 -10.49
CA PHE A 77 9.55 -11.74 -11.51
C PHE A 77 10.10 -11.38 -12.90
N PRO A 78 10.65 -12.34 -13.66
CA PRO A 78 11.19 -12.09 -15.00
C PRO A 78 10.07 -11.76 -15.99
N TYR A 79 10.21 -10.65 -16.71
CA TYR A 79 9.28 -10.32 -17.80
C TYR A 79 9.81 -10.90 -19.12
N LYS A 80 8.92 -11.46 -19.94
CA LYS A 80 9.25 -12.07 -21.25
C LYS A 80 10.30 -13.20 -21.21
N GLY A 81 10.45 -13.90 -20.08
CA GLY A 81 11.45 -14.97 -19.95
C GLY A 81 12.90 -14.49 -19.85
N LYS A 82 13.14 -13.17 -19.76
CA LYS A 82 14.45 -12.59 -19.47
C LYS A 82 14.50 -12.22 -17.98
N SER A 83 15.33 -12.91 -17.22
CA SER A 83 15.60 -12.59 -15.82
C SER A 83 16.79 -11.65 -15.71
N VAL A 84 16.67 -10.61 -14.89
CA VAL A 84 17.79 -9.72 -14.54
C VAL A 84 18.29 -10.12 -13.15
N PRO A 85 19.61 -10.26 -12.92
CA PRO A 85 20.16 -10.57 -11.61
C PRO A 85 19.76 -9.52 -10.57
N GLN A 86 19.47 -9.93 -9.34
CA GLN A 86 19.09 -9.00 -8.26
C GLN A 86 20.18 -7.96 -7.99
N GLU A 87 21.45 -8.34 -8.10
CA GLU A 87 22.62 -7.45 -7.93
C GLU A 87 22.61 -6.28 -8.91
N VAL A 88 22.14 -6.51 -10.14
CA VAL A 88 22.02 -5.49 -11.18
C VAL A 88 20.82 -4.59 -10.89
N LEU A 89 19.70 -5.17 -10.44
CA LEU A 89 18.49 -4.42 -10.11
C LEU A 89 18.76 -3.40 -8.99
N PHE A 90 19.40 -3.84 -7.91
CA PHE A 90 19.69 -3.02 -6.73
C PHE A 90 20.96 -2.18 -6.85
N ARG A 91 21.69 -2.24 -7.98
CA ARG A 91 22.72 -1.26 -8.31
C ARG A 91 22.15 0.14 -8.44
N SER A 92 20.87 0.26 -8.84
CA SER A 92 20.15 1.52 -8.82
C SER A 92 19.80 1.89 -7.37
N THR A 93 20.46 2.95 -6.86
CA THR A 93 20.23 3.47 -5.50
C THR A 93 18.78 3.89 -5.29
N SER A 94 18.12 4.44 -6.32
CA SER A 94 16.70 4.82 -6.24
C SER A 94 15.81 3.61 -6.02
N LEU A 95 15.97 2.53 -6.80
CA LEU A 95 15.17 1.32 -6.64
C LEU A 95 15.35 0.70 -5.25
N ALA A 96 16.61 0.63 -4.77
CA ALA A 96 16.90 0.10 -3.44
C ALA A 96 16.20 0.90 -2.33
N VAL A 97 16.33 2.23 -2.36
CA VAL A 97 15.72 3.12 -1.35
C VAL A 97 14.19 2.98 -1.36
N PHE A 98 13.55 3.07 -2.53
CA PHE A 98 12.10 2.95 -2.62
C PHE A 98 11.59 1.57 -2.18
N PHE A 99 12.35 0.50 -2.47
CA PHE A 99 11.99 -0.84 -2.04
C PHE A 99 12.02 -0.99 -0.52
N PHE A 100 13.07 -0.50 0.15
CA PHE A 100 13.12 -0.52 1.63
C PHE A 100 12.04 0.36 2.25
N ILE A 101 11.74 1.51 1.67
CA ILE A 101 10.63 2.35 2.13
C ILE A 101 9.30 1.60 1.98
N ALA A 102 9.05 0.97 0.83
CA ALA A 102 7.84 0.18 0.59
C ALA A 102 7.68 -0.93 1.64
N GLU A 103 8.76 -1.66 1.95
CA GLU A 103 8.80 -2.69 2.99
C GLU A 103 8.45 -2.15 4.38
N ILE A 104 9.16 -1.10 4.80
CA ILE A 104 9.00 -0.52 6.14
C ILE A 104 7.59 0.06 6.31
N VAL A 105 7.10 0.80 5.32
CA VAL A 105 5.77 1.41 5.36
C VAL A 105 4.68 0.32 5.35
N SER A 106 4.85 -0.74 4.54
CA SER A 106 3.93 -1.90 4.54
C SER A 106 3.89 -2.58 5.91
N ALA A 107 5.05 -2.80 6.54
CA ALA A 107 5.15 -3.43 7.86
C ALA A 107 4.53 -2.56 8.97
N LEU A 108 4.75 -1.24 8.92
CA LEU A 108 4.14 -0.29 9.87
C LEU A 108 2.62 -0.25 9.71
N ALA A 109 2.11 -0.17 8.48
CA ALA A 109 0.69 -0.22 8.19
C ALA A 109 0.05 -1.52 8.72
N LEU A 110 0.72 -2.66 8.47
CA LEU A 110 0.28 -3.97 8.92
C LEU A 110 0.24 -4.05 10.45
N GLY A 111 1.30 -3.61 11.12
CA GLY A 111 1.41 -3.62 12.58
C GLY A 111 0.33 -2.76 13.24
N MET A 112 0.10 -1.55 12.72
CA MET A 112 -0.94 -0.66 13.23
C MET A 112 -2.35 -1.22 12.99
N MET A 113 -2.63 -1.77 11.80
CA MET A 113 -3.92 -2.41 11.51
C MET A 113 -4.16 -3.65 12.37
N MET A 114 -3.15 -4.52 12.51
CA MET A 114 -3.24 -5.71 13.36
C MET A 114 -3.49 -5.32 14.81
N TRP A 115 -2.73 -4.34 15.33
CA TRP A 115 -2.93 -3.86 16.69
C TRP A 115 -4.37 -3.38 16.91
N ALA A 116 -4.88 -2.52 16.04
CA ALA A 116 -6.25 -1.99 16.12
C ALA A 116 -7.31 -3.09 16.05
N THR A 117 -7.14 -4.03 15.11
CA THR A 117 -8.08 -5.14 14.89
C THR A 117 -8.09 -6.12 16.06
N ILE A 118 -6.91 -6.46 16.60
CA ILE A 118 -6.78 -7.36 17.75
C ILE A 118 -7.33 -6.70 19.01
N THR A 119 -7.04 -5.43 19.27
CA THR A 119 -7.58 -4.73 20.45
C THR A 119 -9.10 -4.64 20.40
N GLU A 120 -9.68 -4.27 19.27
CA GLU A 120 -11.15 -4.23 19.11
C GLU A 120 -11.76 -5.63 19.29
N GLY A 121 -11.18 -6.65 18.66
CA GLY A 121 -11.64 -8.04 18.82
C GLY A 121 -11.54 -8.53 20.27
N LEU A 122 -10.49 -8.13 21.00
CA LEU A 122 -10.32 -8.49 22.40
C LEU A 122 -11.37 -7.80 23.30
N HIS A 123 -11.69 -6.54 23.04
CA HIS A 123 -12.74 -5.81 23.77
C HIS A 123 -14.11 -6.47 23.59
N ILE A 124 -14.46 -6.85 22.37
CA ILE A 124 -15.73 -7.53 22.07
C ILE A 124 -15.77 -8.92 22.72
N SER A 125 -14.67 -9.68 22.68
CA SER A 125 -14.61 -11.03 23.25
C SER A 125 -14.56 -11.04 24.78
N ARG A 126 -13.92 -10.05 25.41
CA ARG A 126 -13.76 -9.96 26.88
C ARG A 126 -14.63 -8.85 27.43
N ASN A 127 -15.94 -9.02 27.28
CA ASN A 127 -16.94 -8.01 27.59
C ASN A 127 -17.46 -8.03 29.04
N VAL A 128 -17.00 -8.95 29.89
CA VAL A 128 -17.39 -9.03 31.31
C VAL A 128 -16.22 -8.63 32.18
N HIS A 129 -16.41 -7.61 33.01
CA HIS A 129 -15.42 -7.10 33.95
C HIS A 129 -15.94 -7.22 35.38
N HIS A 130 -15.09 -7.71 36.29
CA HIS A 130 -15.40 -7.82 37.72
C HIS A 130 -15.18 -6.51 38.49
N ASP A 131 -14.69 -5.47 37.82
CA ASP A 131 -14.47 -4.16 38.40
C ASP A 131 -15.63 -3.22 38.03
N LEU A 132 -16.27 -2.68 39.06
CA LEU A 132 -17.42 -1.79 38.98
C LEU A 132 -17.08 -0.39 38.41
N SER A 133 -15.80 -0.04 38.35
CA SER A 133 -15.31 1.23 37.80
C SER A 133 -14.88 1.15 36.32
N THR A 134 -14.95 -0.05 35.72
CA THR A 134 -14.49 -0.26 34.34
C THR A 134 -15.34 0.52 33.34
N GLN A 135 -14.69 1.39 32.57
CA GLN A 135 -15.27 1.99 31.36
C GLN A 135 -15.19 0.95 30.22
N CYS A 136 -16.08 1.04 29.22
CA CYS A 136 -16.09 0.13 28.06
C CYS A 136 -15.38 0.77 26.85
N PRO A 137 -14.03 0.82 26.82
CA PRO A 137 -13.30 1.43 25.72
C PRO A 137 -13.37 0.58 24.46
N THR A 138 -13.24 1.25 23.33
CA THR A 138 -12.97 0.66 22.02
C THR A 138 -11.54 1.03 21.62
N ALA A 139 -11.03 0.47 20.51
CA ALA A 139 -9.69 0.78 20.01
C ALA A 139 -9.47 2.31 19.84
N LYS A 140 -8.23 2.76 19.85
CA LYS A 140 -7.94 4.21 19.77
C LYS A 140 -8.40 4.78 18.43
N THR A 141 -9.23 5.83 18.47
CA THR A 141 -9.68 6.56 17.27
C THR A 141 -8.49 7.10 16.49
N GLY A 142 -8.57 7.02 15.17
CA GLY A 142 -7.55 7.42 14.21
C GLY A 142 -6.52 6.34 13.90
N LEU A 143 -6.52 5.20 14.62
CA LEU A 143 -5.54 4.15 14.40
C LEU A 143 -5.84 3.34 13.13
N PHE A 144 -7.12 3.00 12.86
CA PHE A 144 -7.51 2.34 11.62
C PHE A 144 -7.32 3.29 10.43
N GLY A 145 -7.72 4.56 10.60
CA GLY A 145 -7.53 5.60 9.59
C GLY A 145 -6.05 5.81 9.24
N GLY A 146 -5.20 6.00 10.24
CA GLY A 146 -3.75 6.19 10.03
C GLY A 146 -3.08 4.99 9.36
N ALA A 147 -3.44 3.78 9.79
CA ALA A 147 -2.93 2.57 9.17
C ALA A 147 -3.43 2.39 7.72
N ALA A 148 -4.65 2.82 7.41
CA ALA A 148 -5.19 2.83 6.04
C ALA A 148 -4.39 3.77 5.12
N PHE A 149 -4.03 4.97 5.60
CA PHE A 149 -3.19 5.89 4.83
C PHE A 149 -1.78 5.34 4.60
N LEU A 150 -1.17 4.72 5.62
CA LEU A 150 0.12 4.04 5.43
C LEU A 150 0.01 2.88 4.43
N ALA A 151 -1.10 2.14 4.42
CA ALA A 151 -1.34 1.09 3.43
C ALA A 151 -1.46 1.65 2.00
N LEU A 152 -2.08 2.82 1.82
CA LEU A 152 -2.14 3.52 0.54
C LEU A 152 -0.75 3.98 0.10
N ASP A 153 0.02 4.59 0.99
CA ASP A 153 1.40 5.04 0.71
C ASP A 153 2.29 3.85 0.34
N ALA A 154 2.18 2.73 1.06
CA ALA A 154 2.86 1.48 0.72
C ALA A 154 2.53 1.03 -0.71
N ALA A 155 1.25 1.03 -1.10
CA ALA A 155 0.83 0.66 -2.46
C ALA A 155 1.43 1.59 -3.52
N LEU A 156 1.49 2.90 -3.26
CA LEU A 156 2.16 3.86 -4.14
C LEU A 156 3.65 3.59 -4.27
N PHE A 157 4.35 3.30 -3.17
CA PHE A 157 5.75 2.94 -3.20
C PHE A 157 5.99 1.63 -3.96
N TRP A 158 5.11 0.64 -3.86
CA TRP A 158 5.16 -0.57 -4.68
C TRP A 158 5.02 -0.29 -6.18
N LEU A 159 4.11 0.62 -6.57
CA LEU A 159 3.98 1.05 -7.96
C LEU A 159 5.22 1.80 -8.46
N VAL A 160 5.82 2.66 -7.63
CA VAL A 160 7.08 3.34 -7.96
C VAL A 160 8.22 2.31 -8.12
N CYS A 161 8.32 1.33 -7.22
CA CYS A 161 9.30 0.24 -7.33
C CYS A 161 9.13 -0.53 -8.64
N GLN A 162 7.89 -0.81 -9.03
CA GLN A 162 7.60 -1.47 -10.30
C GLN A 162 8.06 -0.62 -11.49
N MET A 163 7.76 0.68 -11.50
CA MET A 163 8.19 1.59 -12.57
C MET A 163 9.72 1.66 -12.68
N LEU A 164 10.41 1.83 -11.55
CA LEU A 164 11.87 1.85 -11.48
C LEU A 164 12.48 0.52 -11.91
N THR A 165 11.83 -0.60 -11.57
CA THR A 165 12.25 -1.94 -11.98
C THR A 165 12.20 -2.10 -13.50
N ILE A 166 11.16 -1.58 -14.15
CA ILE A 166 11.05 -1.61 -15.62
C ILE A 166 12.20 -0.83 -16.25
N ASN A 167 12.48 0.37 -15.74
CA ASN A 167 13.55 1.23 -16.23
C ASN A 167 14.94 0.58 -16.05
N ALA A 168 15.24 0.08 -14.84
CA ALA A 168 16.52 -0.58 -14.56
C ALA A 168 16.75 -1.83 -15.42
N ARG A 169 15.67 -2.56 -15.76
CA ARG A 169 15.76 -3.72 -16.64
C ARG A 169 15.94 -3.35 -18.10
N ALA A 170 15.28 -2.29 -18.57
CA ALA A 170 15.47 -1.77 -19.92
C ALA A 170 16.93 -1.34 -20.13
N ASP A 171 17.47 -0.59 -19.15
CA ASP A 171 18.86 -0.13 -19.16
C ASP A 171 19.88 -1.30 -19.11
N TYR A 172 19.55 -2.43 -18.46
CA TYR A 172 20.43 -3.59 -18.41
C TYR A 172 20.38 -4.47 -19.67
N LEU A 173 19.20 -4.61 -20.28
CA LEU A 173 19.00 -5.54 -21.40
C LEU A 173 19.30 -4.91 -22.77
N ASP A 174 19.74 -3.65 -22.81
CA ASP A 174 19.88 -2.85 -24.03
C ASP A 174 18.64 -2.99 -24.96
N GLU A 175 17.45 -3.15 -24.37
CA GLU A 175 16.21 -3.15 -25.14
C GLU A 175 15.97 -1.70 -25.57
N ASN A 176 16.43 -1.34 -26.79
CA ASN A 176 16.29 -0.04 -27.46
C ASN A 176 15.24 0.85 -26.80
N ASP A 177 15.74 1.83 -26.05
CA ASP A 177 14.96 2.88 -25.46
C ASP A 177 14.18 3.64 -26.57
N PRO A 178 12.84 3.73 -26.51
CA PRO A 178 12.13 4.85 -27.15
C PRO A 178 12.34 6.16 -26.37
N LYS A 179 13.34 6.26 -25.47
CA LYS A 179 13.74 7.53 -24.82
C LYS A 179 14.29 8.58 -25.80
N GLY A 180 14.39 8.28 -27.09
CA GLY A 180 14.75 9.26 -28.13
C GLY A 180 13.58 10.11 -28.69
N GLU A 181 12.32 9.73 -28.48
CA GLU A 181 11.22 10.35 -29.24
C GLU A 181 10.54 11.55 -28.53
N TYR A 182 10.75 11.73 -27.22
CA TYR A 182 10.19 12.87 -26.48
C TYR A 182 11.09 14.12 -26.45
N GLY A 183 12.35 14.01 -26.88
CA GLY A 183 13.34 15.10 -26.84
C GLY A 183 13.63 15.77 -28.19
N GLN A 184 13.18 15.21 -29.31
CA GLN A 184 13.52 15.72 -30.65
C GLN A 184 12.56 16.77 -31.21
N VAL A 185 11.48 17.11 -30.51
CA VAL A 185 10.51 18.11 -31.00
C VAL A 185 10.97 19.55 -30.75
N TYR A 186 11.93 19.81 -29.84
CA TYR A 186 12.36 21.18 -29.52
C TYR A 186 13.66 21.64 -30.21
N SER A 187 14.46 20.73 -30.77
CA SER A 187 15.74 21.06 -31.42
C SER A 187 15.63 21.24 -32.93
N ALA A 188 14.59 20.69 -33.58
CA ALA A 188 14.39 20.83 -35.02
C ALA A 188 13.94 22.26 -35.43
N GLU A 189 13.30 23.02 -34.54
CA GLU A 189 12.85 24.39 -34.83
C GLU A 189 13.97 25.44 -34.71
N TYR A 190 15.05 25.15 -33.97
CA TYR A 190 16.16 26.11 -33.81
C TYR A 190 17.14 26.08 -34.99
N GLU A 191 17.30 24.94 -35.67
CA GLU A 191 18.12 24.86 -36.89
C GLU A 191 17.38 25.38 -38.14
N SER A 192 16.03 25.31 -38.16
CA SER A 192 15.24 25.81 -39.30
C SER A 192 15.22 27.35 -39.42
N ASN A 193 15.52 28.09 -38.35
CA ASN A 193 15.51 29.56 -38.34
C ASN A 193 16.90 30.19 -38.50
N GLY A 194 17.96 29.38 -38.60
CA GLY A 194 19.35 29.86 -38.75
C GLY A 194 19.85 29.93 -40.20
N ALA A 195 19.10 29.42 -41.17
CA ALA A 195 19.52 29.33 -42.57
C ALA A 195 18.73 30.29 -43.46
N ALA A 196 19.04 31.59 -43.41
CA ALA A 196 18.74 32.51 -44.49
C ALA A 196 19.96 32.63 -45.43
N PRO A 197 19.78 32.58 -46.76
CA PRO A 197 20.87 32.50 -47.72
C PRO A 197 21.48 33.86 -48.09
N LYS A 198 22.79 33.78 -48.38
CA LYS A 198 23.75 34.66 -49.10
C LYS A 198 23.23 35.93 -49.81
N VAL A 199 24.01 37.02 -49.64
CA VAL A 199 24.63 37.78 -50.74
C VAL A 199 26.11 37.96 -50.43
#